data_AF-A0A1Y3W3F2-F1
#
_entry.id   AF-A0A1Y3W3F2-F1
#
_cell.length_a   1.000
_cell.length_b   1.000
_cell.length_c   1.000
_cell.angle_alpha   90.00
_cell.angle_beta   90.00
_cell.angle_gamma   90.00
#
_symmetry.space_group_name_H-M   'P 1'
#
loop_
_entity.id
_entity.type
_entity.pdbx_description
1 polymer ?
#
loop_
_entity_poly.entity_id
_entity_poly.type
_entity_poly.pdbx_seq_one_letter_code
_entity_poly.pdbx_strand_id
1 'polypeptide(L)'
;SIALPEIPEGAYLGTPSGDTRILDAHIADGYLYYTGSDDIEPGEVYTLLIPVGEGVNYRIFAILVQLTGNEVSGIQSVDGDNLRIFTTPGQLHIAGTSAPAIVYNLQGRPVYRGTDRTITLPGGVYIVQVGDTVRKAVVR
;
A
#
# COMPACT_ATOMS: atom_id res chain seq x y z
N SER A 1 0.42 -7.56 -3.95
CA SER A 1 -0.43 -8.60 -4.56
C SER A 1 -0.42 -9.83 -3.67
N ILE A 2 -1.38 -10.73 -3.85
CA ILE A 2 -1.50 -12.00 -3.11
C ILE A 2 -1.71 -13.13 -4.12
N ALA A 3 -1.00 -14.24 -3.94
CA ALA A 3 -1.21 -15.43 -4.76
C ALA A 3 -2.59 -16.04 -4.46
N LEU A 4 -3.37 -16.30 -5.51
CA LEU A 4 -4.65 -16.98 -5.38
C LEU A 4 -4.44 -18.49 -5.38
N PRO A 5 -5.29 -19.26 -4.67
CA PRO A 5 -5.24 -20.71 -4.75
C PRO A 5 -5.56 -21.17 -6.17
N GLU A 6 -5.06 -22.36 -6.53
CA GLU A 6 -5.46 -23.02 -7.77
C GLU A 6 -6.97 -23.31 -7.76
N ILE A 7 -7.59 -23.15 -8.93
CA ILE A 7 -9.01 -23.46 -9.14
C ILE A 7 -9.14 -24.74 -9.98
N PRO A 8 -10.27 -25.46 -9.88
CA PRO A 8 -10.53 -26.65 -10.68
C PRO A 8 -10.41 -26.39 -12.19
N GLU A 9 -10.09 -27.44 -12.95
CA GLU A 9 -9.99 -27.35 -14.40
C GLU A 9 -11.30 -26.84 -15.04
N GLY A 10 -11.16 -25.89 -15.96
CA GLY A 10 -12.28 -25.25 -16.66
C GLY A 10 -13.02 -24.18 -15.84
N ALA A 11 -12.73 -24.02 -14.55
CA ALA A 11 -13.26 -22.91 -13.77
C ALA A 11 -12.58 -21.58 -14.17
N TYR A 12 -13.22 -20.46 -13.85
CA TYR A 12 -12.65 -19.13 -14.07
C TYR A 12 -12.89 -18.21 -12.87
N LEU A 13 -11.93 -17.31 -12.63
CA LEU A 13 -12.05 -16.27 -11.62
C LEU A 13 -12.86 -15.12 -12.19
N GLY A 14 -13.91 -14.71 -11.48
CA GLY A 14 -14.66 -13.50 -11.79
C GLY A 14 -14.04 -12.26 -11.12
N THR A 15 -14.73 -11.13 -11.26
CA THR A 15 -14.23 -9.84 -10.77
C THR A 15 -14.24 -9.78 -9.24
N PRO A 16 -13.11 -9.41 -8.60
CA PRO A 16 -13.08 -9.14 -7.16
C PRO A 16 -14.06 -8.04 -6.76
N SER A 17 -14.74 -8.20 -5.64
CA SER A 17 -15.63 -7.20 -5.06
C SER A 17 -15.69 -7.34 -3.55
N GLY A 18 -16.09 -6.30 -2.82
CA GLY A 18 -16.17 -6.35 -1.37
C GLY A 18 -16.00 -4.97 -0.75
N ASP A 19 -15.14 -4.88 0.27
CA ASP A 19 -14.89 -3.65 1.00
C ASP A 19 -14.41 -2.53 0.04
N THR A 20 -15.11 -1.40 0.06
CA THR A 20 -14.86 -0.26 -0.84
C THR A 20 -13.56 0.48 -0.54
N ARG A 21 -12.93 0.20 0.60
CA ARG A 21 -11.61 0.73 0.98
C ARG A 21 -10.46 -0.02 0.30
N ILE A 22 -10.75 -1.15 -0.35
CA ILE A 22 -9.80 -1.85 -1.21
C ILE A 22 -10.04 -1.42 -2.66
N LEU A 23 -9.08 -0.67 -3.19
CA LEU A 23 -9.15 -0.01 -4.49
C LEU A 23 -8.41 -0.81 -5.56
N ASP A 24 -8.78 -0.59 -6.82
CA ASP A 24 -8.14 -1.15 -8.02
C ASP A 24 -7.96 -2.69 -7.96
N ALA A 25 -8.89 -3.39 -7.33
CA ALA A 25 -8.82 -4.85 -7.17
C ALA A 25 -8.98 -5.56 -8.53
N HIS A 26 -7.95 -6.29 -8.96
CA HIS A 26 -7.97 -7.04 -10.22
C HIS A 26 -7.08 -8.28 -10.16
N ILE A 27 -7.30 -9.22 -11.08
CA ILE A 27 -6.61 -10.51 -11.12
C ILE A 27 -5.78 -10.59 -12.39
N ALA A 28 -4.50 -10.93 -12.26
CA ALA A 28 -3.60 -11.21 -13.37
C ALA A 28 -2.58 -12.28 -12.96
N ASP A 29 -2.28 -13.21 -13.87
CA ASP A 29 -1.26 -14.25 -13.71
C ASP A 29 -1.38 -15.08 -12.41
N GLY A 30 -2.60 -15.31 -11.93
CA GLY A 30 -2.86 -16.05 -10.68
C GLY A 30 -2.70 -15.23 -9.39
N TYR A 31 -2.53 -13.92 -9.49
CA TYR A 31 -2.42 -13.01 -8.35
C TYR A 31 -3.58 -12.01 -8.30
N LEU A 32 -4.01 -11.69 -7.08
CA LEU A 32 -4.84 -10.53 -6.78
C LEU A 32 -3.95 -9.29 -6.55
N TYR A 33 -4.16 -8.27 -7.36
CA TYR A 33 -3.57 -6.93 -7.20
C TYR A 33 -4.62 -5.99 -6.62
N TYR A 34 -4.20 -5.12 -5.72
CA TYR A 34 -5.07 -4.15 -5.05
C TYR A 34 -4.25 -3.02 -4.45
N THR A 35 -4.91 -1.90 -4.15
CA THR A 35 -4.37 -0.80 -3.33
C THR A 35 -5.33 -0.53 -2.17
N GLY A 36 -4.82 0.00 -1.06
CA GLY A 36 -5.66 0.44 0.07
C GLY A 36 -5.99 1.92 -0.06
N SER A 37 -7.18 2.31 0.40
CA SER A 37 -7.53 3.73 0.59
C SER A 37 -6.74 4.36 1.75
N ASP A 38 -6.85 5.68 1.89
CA ASP A 38 -6.20 6.41 2.99
C ASP A 38 -6.87 6.14 4.36
N ASP A 39 -8.06 5.51 4.37
CA ASP A 39 -8.86 5.17 5.56
C ASP A 39 -8.63 3.73 6.07
N ILE A 40 -7.57 3.06 5.63
CA ILE A 40 -7.21 1.73 6.15
C ILE A 40 -6.65 1.85 7.56
N GLU A 41 -7.34 1.24 8.52
CA GLU A 41 -6.99 1.21 9.93
C GLU A 41 -6.10 0.01 10.29
N PRO A 42 -5.06 0.22 11.11
CA PRO A 42 -4.22 -0.87 11.58
C PRO A 42 -4.99 -1.91 12.40
N GLY A 43 -4.84 -3.18 12.05
CA GLY A 43 -5.50 -4.30 12.73
C GLY A 43 -6.95 -4.55 12.30
N GLU A 44 -7.58 -3.64 11.55
CA GLU A 44 -8.90 -3.90 10.96
C GLU A 44 -8.79 -4.92 9.82
N VAL A 45 -9.81 -5.77 9.67
CA VAL A 45 -9.86 -6.82 8.64
C VAL A 45 -10.84 -6.43 7.54
N TYR A 46 -10.32 -6.32 6.32
CA TYR A 46 -11.04 -6.00 5.11
C TYR A 46 -11.25 -7.26 4.28
N THR A 47 -12.43 -7.42 3.70
CA THR A 47 -12.79 -8.64 2.96
C THR A 47 -13.05 -8.34 1.49
N LEU A 48 -12.42 -9.14 0.63
CA LEU A 48 -12.77 -9.26 -0.79
C LEU A 48 -13.31 -10.66 -1.08
N LEU A 49 -14.30 -10.71 -1.96
CA LEU A 49 -14.87 -11.90 -2.54
C LEU A 49 -14.49 -11.98 -4.02
N ILE A 50 -13.96 -13.13 -4.41
CA ILE A 50 -13.67 -13.46 -5.80
C ILE A 50 -14.61 -14.60 -6.18
N PRO A 51 -15.65 -14.36 -6.99
CA PRO A 51 -16.52 -15.44 -7.45
C PRO A 51 -15.72 -16.36 -8.36
N VAL A 52 -15.94 -17.67 -8.20
CA VAL A 52 -15.37 -18.71 -9.07
C VAL A 52 -16.52 -19.31 -9.87
N GLY A 53 -16.45 -19.11 -11.19
CA GLY A 53 -17.41 -19.67 -12.14
C GLY A 53 -17.32 -21.19 -12.24
N GLU A 54 -18.29 -21.79 -12.93
CA GLU A 54 -18.37 -23.26 -13.06
C GLU A 54 -17.14 -23.83 -13.78
N GLY A 55 -16.61 -24.92 -13.23
CA GLY A 55 -15.57 -25.76 -13.84
C GLY A 55 -16.05 -27.20 -13.98
N VAL A 56 -15.21 -28.07 -14.53
CA VAL A 56 -15.56 -29.48 -14.73
C VAL A 56 -15.80 -30.14 -13.36
N ASN A 57 -17.05 -30.60 -13.10
CA ASN A 57 -17.51 -31.28 -11.88
C ASN A 57 -17.65 -30.45 -10.59
N TYR A 58 -17.57 -29.11 -10.62
CA TYR A 58 -17.71 -28.28 -9.41
C TYR A 58 -18.78 -27.18 -9.56
N ARG A 59 -19.49 -26.88 -8.46
CA ARG A 59 -20.47 -25.78 -8.36
C ARG A 59 -19.78 -24.44 -8.12
N ILE A 60 -20.48 -23.34 -8.44
CA ILE A 60 -20.07 -21.96 -8.14
C ILE A 60 -19.72 -21.82 -6.65
N PHE A 61 -18.56 -21.24 -6.35
CA PHE A 61 -18.12 -20.86 -5.01
C PHE A 61 -17.42 -19.50 -5.05
N ALA A 62 -16.98 -18.99 -3.90
CA ALA A 62 -16.20 -17.75 -3.85
C ALA A 62 -14.93 -17.97 -3.01
N ILE A 63 -13.82 -17.39 -3.46
CA ILE A 63 -12.60 -17.26 -2.66
C ILE A 63 -12.76 -16.02 -1.79
N LEU A 64 -12.59 -16.18 -0.49
CA LEU A 64 -12.63 -15.09 0.48
C LEU A 64 -11.19 -14.68 0.82
N VAL A 65 -10.85 -13.42 0.54
CA VAL A 65 -9.56 -12.83 0.86
C VAL A 65 -9.73 -11.88 2.03
N GLN A 66 -8.97 -12.13 3.11
CA GLN A 66 -8.92 -11.24 4.28
C GLN A 66 -7.60 -10.49 4.28
N LEU A 67 -7.69 -9.16 4.28
CA LEU A 67 -6.56 -8.24 4.34
C LEU A 67 -6.59 -7.55 5.69
N THR A 68 -5.50 -7.61 6.44
CA THR A 68 -5.39 -6.86 7.69
C THR A 68 -4.66 -5.55 7.43
N GLY A 69 -5.26 -4.44 7.85
CA GLY A 69 -4.63 -3.13 7.76
C GLY A 69 -3.33 -3.12 8.58
N ASN A 70 -2.25 -2.64 7.98
CA ASN A 70 -0.97 -2.53 8.66
C ASN A 70 -0.83 -1.17 9.33
N GLU A 71 -0.08 -1.12 10.44
CA GLU A 71 0.35 0.16 11.00
C GLU A 71 1.22 0.92 10.00
N VAL A 72 0.68 1.99 9.44
CA VAL A 72 1.47 2.99 8.71
C VAL A 72 1.68 4.18 9.65
N SER A 73 2.91 4.34 10.16
CA SER A 73 3.32 5.50 10.95
C SER A 73 3.61 6.70 10.03
N GLY A 74 2.61 7.14 9.26
CA GLY A 74 2.73 8.26 8.33
C GLY A 74 1.68 9.31 8.62
N ILE A 75 2.11 10.57 8.78
CA ILE A 75 1.21 11.72 8.93
C ILE A 75 0.45 11.87 7.61
N GLN A 76 -0.88 11.66 7.66
CA GLN A 76 -1.80 11.98 6.56
C GLN A 76 -1.61 13.45 6.14
N SER A 77 -1.64 13.66 4.83
CA SER A 77 -1.45 14.95 4.18
C SER A 77 -2.46 15.99 4.68
N VAL A 78 -2.01 17.22 4.91
CA VAL A 78 -2.88 18.41 4.86
C VAL A 78 -2.98 18.83 3.39
N ASP A 79 -4.19 19.17 2.96
CA ASP A 79 -4.66 19.43 1.59
C ASP A 79 -3.68 20.16 0.65
N GLY A 80 -3.66 19.73 -0.62
CA GLY A 80 -3.22 20.56 -1.76
C GLY A 80 -2.35 19.86 -2.80
N ASP A 81 -1.42 19.00 -2.36
CA ASP A 81 -0.50 18.30 -3.25
C ASP A 81 -0.69 16.79 -3.10
N ASN A 82 -0.71 16.05 -4.21
CA ASN A 82 -0.69 14.57 -4.23
C ASN A 82 0.55 13.95 -3.53
N LEU A 83 1.37 14.76 -2.84
CA LEU A 83 2.53 14.36 -2.07
C LEU A 83 2.14 13.49 -0.86
N ARG A 84 2.53 12.22 -0.94
CA ARG A 84 2.40 11.25 0.15
C ARG A 84 3.79 10.91 0.68
N ILE A 85 3.96 11.02 2.00
CA ILE A 85 5.18 10.60 2.71
C ILE A 85 4.75 9.62 3.80
N PHE A 86 5.23 8.38 3.71
CA PHE A 86 4.87 7.31 4.64
C PHE A 86 6.08 6.43 4.93
N THR A 87 6.01 5.62 5.98
CA THR A 87 7.14 4.79 6.42
C THR A 87 6.71 3.34 6.59
N THR A 88 7.59 2.43 6.21
CA THR A 88 7.55 1.01 6.60
C THR A 88 8.77 0.72 7.47
N PRO A 89 8.90 -0.47 8.09
CA PRO A 89 10.07 -0.79 8.91
C PRO A 89 11.39 -0.51 8.15
N GLY A 90 12.24 0.34 8.71
CA GLY A 90 13.53 0.75 8.15
C GLY A 90 13.49 1.58 6.86
N GLN A 91 12.31 2.04 6.41
CA GLN A 91 12.18 2.73 5.13
C GLN A 91 11.21 3.92 5.17
N LEU A 92 11.54 4.92 4.36
CA LEU A 92 10.72 6.08 4.09
C LEU A 92 10.35 6.13 2.61
N HIS A 93 9.09 6.35 2.31
CA HIS A 93 8.53 6.35 0.96
C HIS A 93 7.95 7.72 0.61
N ILE A 94 8.18 8.16 -0.62
CA ILE A 94 7.71 9.44 -1.16
C ILE A 94 6.97 9.16 -2.47
N ALA A 95 5.69 9.50 -2.53
CA ALA A 95 4.85 9.31 -3.71
C ALA A 95 4.14 10.60 -4.14
N GLY A 96 3.70 10.63 -5.40
CA GLY A 96 2.91 11.73 -5.97
C GLY A 96 3.71 13.00 -6.35
N THR A 97 5.03 12.92 -6.42
CA THR A 97 5.89 14.00 -6.92
C THR A 97 7.17 13.47 -7.56
N SER A 98 7.73 14.24 -8.50
CA SER A 98 9.07 14.05 -9.08
C SER A 98 10.13 15.00 -8.50
N ALA A 99 9.74 15.91 -7.60
CA ALA A 99 10.67 16.84 -6.97
C ALA A 99 11.76 16.11 -6.16
N PRO A 100 12.98 16.68 -6.06
CA PRO A 100 14.03 16.15 -5.21
C PRO A 100 13.64 16.29 -3.73
N ALA A 101 14.14 15.34 -2.94
CA ALA A 101 13.93 15.28 -1.50
C ALA A 101 15.24 15.47 -0.74
N ILE A 102 15.14 16.10 0.42
CA ILE A 102 16.19 16.19 1.43
C ILE A 102 15.60 15.64 2.74
N VAL A 103 16.28 14.68 3.36
CA VAL A 103 15.87 14.17 4.68
C VAL A 103 16.89 14.60 5.72
N TYR A 104 16.41 15.18 6.81
CA TYR A 104 17.22 15.63 7.94
C TYR A 104 16.93 14.76 9.17
N ASN A 105 17.97 14.45 9.93
CA ASN A 105 17.82 13.89 11.28
C ASN A 105 17.44 14.97 12.31
N LEU A 106 17.19 14.57 13.56
CA LEU A 106 16.83 15.51 14.65
C LEU A 106 17.91 16.54 14.99
N GLN A 107 19.15 16.29 14.60
CA GLN A 107 20.25 17.26 14.74
C GLN A 107 20.28 18.28 13.58
N GLY A 108 19.29 18.25 12.68
CA GLY A 108 19.21 19.12 11.51
C GLY A 108 20.22 18.79 10.41
N ARG A 109 20.90 17.64 10.49
CA ARG A 109 21.89 17.23 9.48
C ARG A 109 21.19 16.47 8.35
N PRO A 110 21.47 16.81 7.08
CA PRO A 110 20.93 16.06 5.95
C PRO A 110 21.55 14.65 5.94
N VAL A 111 20.71 13.63 6.03
CA VAL A 111 21.08 12.21 5.94
C VAL A 111 20.80 11.63 4.56
N TYR A 112 20.01 12.34 3.74
CA TYR A 112 19.74 11.98 2.35
C TYR A 112 19.48 13.24 1.51
N ARG A 113 19.91 13.21 0.25
CA ARG A 113 19.62 14.21 -0.80
C ARG A 113 19.52 13.50 -2.15
N GLY A 114 18.39 13.59 -2.83
CA GLY A 114 18.23 12.93 -4.12
C GLY A 114 16.78 12.84 -4.60
N THR A 115 16.53 11.96 -5.57
CA THR A 115 15.21 11.76 -6.21
C THR A 115 14.61 10.39 -5.99
N ASP A 116 15.26 9.53 -5.20
CA ASP A 116 14.75 8.22 -4.80
C ASP A 116 13.42 8.37 -4.07
N ARG A 117 12.53 7.40 -4.33
CA ARG A 117 11.18 7.34 -3.76
C ARG A 117 11.05 6.36 -2.61
N THR A 118 12.10 5.57 -2.37
CA THR A 118 12.23 4.69 -1.22
C THR A 118 13.63 4.88 -0.64
N ILE A 119 13.71 5.36 0.58
CA ILE A 119 14.96 5.74 1.26
C ILE A 119 15.11 4.84 2.49
N THR A 120 16.21 4.11 2.57
CA THR A 120 16.51 3.25 3.73
C THR A 120 17.06 4.11 4.86
N LEU A 121 16.39 4.09 6.01
CA LEU A 121 16.74 4.89 7.17
C LEU A 121 16.62 4.05 8.45
N PRO A 122 17.56 4.18 9.41
CA PRO A 122 17.37 3.60 10.74
C PRO A 122 16.09 4.13 11.40
N GLY A 123 15.52 3.34 12.33
CA GLY A 123 14.41 3.77 13.15
C GLY A 123 14.70 5.10 13.86
N GLY A 124 13.79 6.06 13.75
CA GLY A 124 14.01 7.42 14.22
C GLY A 124 13.02 8.44 13.64
N VAL A 125 13.12 9.67 14.13
CA VAL A 125 12.33 10.80 13.65
C VAL A 125 13.15 11.62 12.66
N TYR A 126 12.53 11.97 11.55
CA TYR A 126 13.14 12.72 10.46
C TYR A 126 12.27 13.89 10.02
N ILE A 127 12.91 14.91 9.46
CA ILE A 127 12.26 15.99 8.72
C ILE A 127 12.54 15.76 7.24
N VAL A 128 11.48 15.64 6.43
CA VAL A 128 11.55 15.41 4.99
C VAL A 128 11.11 16.67 4.29
N GLN A 129 11.99 17.24 3.49
CA GLN A 129 11.70 18.34 2.59
C GLN A 129 11.59 17.78 1.17
N VAL A 130 10.49 18.07 0.48
CA VAL A 130 10.27 17.70 -0.94
C VAL A 130 9.72 18.91 -1.67
N GLY A 131 10.53 19.50 -2.57
CA GLY A 131 10.23 20.83 -3.10
C GLY A 131 10.08 21.87 -1.98
N ASP A 132 8.95 22.57 -1.96
CA ASP A 132 8.62 23.60 -0.97
C ASP A 132 7.92 23.03 0.28
N THR A 133 7.61 21.73 0.28
CA THR A 133 6.88 21.09 1.38
C THR A 133 7.83 20.43 2.37
N VAL A 134 7.59 20.65 3.67
CA VAL A 134 8.35 20.05 4.77
C VAL A 134 7.40 19.22 5.66
N ARG A 135 7.77 17.98 5.98
CA ARG A 135 7.00 17.09 6.85
C ARG A 135 7.87 16.35 7.85
N LYS A 136 7.29 15.99 9.00
CA LYS A 136 7.90 15.05 9.95
C LYS A 136 7.53 13.62 9.55
N ALA A 137 8.50 12.71 9.61
CA ALA A 137 8.29 11.27 9.43
C ALA A 137 8.90 10.49 10.59
N VAL A 138 8.29 9.37 10.97
CA VAL A 138 8.78 8.49 12.03
C VAL A 138 8.99 7.10 11.44
N VAL A 139 10.24 6.74 11.21
CA VAL A 139 10.62 5.41 10.72
C VAL A 139 10.76 4.49 11.93
N ARG A 140 10.22 3.27 11.85
CA ARG A 140 10.30 2.25 12.91
C ARG A 140 11.28 1.15 12.54
#